data_AF-A0A9X2D4M3-F1
#
_entry.id   AF-A0A9X2D4M3-F1
#
_cell.length_a   1.000
_cell.length_b   1.000
_cell.length_c   1.000
_cell.angle_alpha   90.00
_cell.angle_beta   90.00
_cell.angle_gamma   90.00
#
_symmetry.space_group_name_H-M   'P 1'
#
loop_
_entity.id
_entity.type
_entity.pdbx_description
1 polymer ?
#
loop_
_entity_poly.entity_id
_entity_poly.type
_entity_poly.pdbx_seq_one_letter_code
_entity_poly.pdbx_strand_id
1 'polypeptide(L)'
;MEEPDTDQAHPGLPTQEPGAQDARVRDELLAAVSREEEGSVPDAAVWAAIASVERIACHVGTTDAEELTVLLTDGAAAIGNAETLRLVGEAHDSVVRGLGYRARGMVVDAGVLNPEGGVYPVTTDARLLRAAVRAAHRTCAHVPYYGARYADSAGRYSGTDSAWLAQLADQPLTESQRQVDWLTRLLAARGMPSWLMERHLGDLVDALEEAAGSQAAGSLPQVRDELARRRQAVVPDVILDEAERVLAQELGEEPAPVGGAGALLAAAVADVGSGLLTHDRALFTWLTDPARCGAPARRALESTRASVYRVARVDVPTLQQARGRRPASS
;
A
#
# COMPACT_ATOMS: atom_id res chain seq x y z
N MET A 1 13.45 44.45 -53.64
CA MET A 1 13.35 44.71 -52.19
C MET A 1 11.87 44.59 -51.89
N GLU A 2 11.43 43.34 -51.82
CA GLU A 2 10.05 42.92 -51.58
C GLU A 2 10.03 42.31 -50.19
N GLU A 3 9.13 42.77 -49.34
CA GLU A 3 8.88 42.23 -48.00
C GLU A 3 8.25 40.82 -48.12
N PRO A 4 8.64 39.85 -47.28
CA PRO A 4 7.94 38.59 -47.22
C PRO A 4 6.70 38.72 -46.31
N ASP A 5 5.59 38.34 -46.91
CA ASP A 5 4.26 38.12 -46.35
C ASP A 5 4.32 37.16 -45.13
N THR A 6 4.06 37.68 -43.93
CA THR A 6 3.88 36.89 -42.70
C THR A 6 2.40 36.68 -42.44
N ASP A 7 1.81 35.70 -43.12
CA ASP A 7 0.55 35.10 -42.71
C ASP A 7 0.72 33.57 -42.64
N GLN A 8 1.35 33.12 -41.56
CA GLN A 8 1.27 31.72 -41.14
C GLN A 8 0.39 31.65 -39.89
N ALA A 9 -0.88 31.34 -40.13
CA ALA A 9 -1.81 30.91 -39.10
C ALA A 9 -1.21 29.72 -38.33
N HIS A 10 -0.82 29.97 -37.08
CA HIS A 10 -0.62 28.90 -36.11
C HIS A 10 -1.94 28.13 -35.96
N PRO A 11 -1.97 26.78 -36.06
CA PRO A 11 -3.14 26.03 -35.65
C PRO A 11 -3.28 26.26 -34.14
N GLY A 12 -4.27 27.07 -33.77
CA GLY A 12 -4.61 27.31 -32.37
C GLY A 12 -4.78 25.97 -31.67
N LEU A 13 -4.03 25.76 -30.60
CA LEU A 13 -4.33 24.70 -29.64
C LEU A 13 -5.83 24.82 -29.32
N PRO A 14 -6.62 23.73 -29.38
CA PRO A 14 -8.03 23.81 -29.09
C PRO A 14 -8.20 24.44 -27.71
N THR A 15 -8.82 25.62 -27.69
CA THR A 15 -9.32 26.26 -26.48
C THR A 15 -10.22 25.25 -25.79
N GLN A 16 -9.71 24.60 -24.74
CA GLN A 16 -10.52 23.68 -23.96
C GLN A 16 -11.61 24.50 -23.27
N GLU A 17 -12.87 24.19 -23.58
CA GLU A 17 -14.00 24.80 -22.89
C GLU A 17 -13.90 24.52 -21.39
N PRO A 18 -14.14 25.52 -20.53
CA PRO A 18 -14.25 25.29 -19.09
C PRO A 18 -15.26 24.16 -18.81
N GLY A 19 -14.83 23.07 -18.19
CA GLY A 19 -15.65 21.90 -17.86
C GLY A 19 -15.56 20.71 -18.84
N ALA A 20 -14.93 20.85 -20.00
CA ALA A 20 -14.76 19.73 -20.94
C ALA A 20 -13.86 18.61 -20.37
N GLN A 21 -12.84 18.97 -19.60
CA GLN A 21 -11.97 18.01 -18.92
C GLN A 21 -12.72 17.25 -17.82
N ASP A 22 -13.57 17.94 -17.05
CA ASP A 22 -14.36 17.33 -15.98
C ASP A 22 -15.40 16.36 -16.53
N ALA A 23 -16.04 16.71 -17.65
CA ALA A 23 -16.94 15.81 -18.35
C ALA A 23 -16.22 14.52 -18.79
N ARG A 24 -15.03 14.64 -19.40
CA ARG A 24 -14.24 13.48 -19.83
C ARG A 24 -13.79 12.62 -18.65
N VAL A 25 -13.35 13.22 -17.57
CA VAL A 25 -12.97 12.47 -16.35
C VAL A 25 -14.16 11.70 -15.79
N ARG A 26 -15.33 12.36 -15.74
CA ARG A 26 -16.59 11.74 -15.30
C ARG A 26 -16.97 10.57 -16.20
N ASP A 27 -16.87 10.71 -17.51
CA ASP A 27 -17.20 9.65 -18.46
C ASP A 27 -16.33 8.40 -18.23
N GLU A 28 -15.02 8.56 -18.02
CA GLU A 28 -14.10 7.45 -17.72
C GLU A 28 -14.46 6.76 -16.39
N LEU A 29 -14.78 7.54 -15.35
CA LEU A 29 -15.18 7.00 -14.05
C LEU A 29 -16.52 6.24 -14.16
N LEU A 30 -17.51 6.79 -14.85
CA LEU A 30 -18.81 6.16 -15.06
C LEU A 30 -18.70 4.88 -15.90
N ALA A 31 -17.84 4.87 -16.93
CA ALA A 31 -17.57 3.66 -17.71
C ALA A 31 -16.98 2.53 -16.86
N ALA A 32 -16.14 2.86 -15.87
CA ALA A 32 -15.55 1.87 -14.98
C ALA A 32 -16.53 1.25 -13.97
N VAL A 33 -17.70 1.86 -13.73
CA VAL A 33 -18.72 1.39 -12.77
C VAL A 33 -19.32 0.05 -13.15
N SER A 34 -19.54 -0.22 -14.45
CA SER A 34 -20.13 -1.48 -14.93
C SER A 34 -19.25 -2.70 -14.64
N ARG A 35 -17.94 -2.48 -14.47
CA ARG A 35 -16.90 -3.51 -14.30
C ARG A 35 -16.82 -4.51 -15.46
N GLU A 36 -17.36 -4.15 -16.63
CA GLU A 36 -17.33 -5.00 -17.83
C GLU A 36 -15.93 -5.09 -18.46
N GLU A 37 -15.05 -4.13 -18.19
CA GLU A 37 -13.68 -4.16 -18.71
C GLU A 37 -12.88 -5.32 -18.09
N GLU A 38 -12.33 -6.17 -18.96
CA GLU A 38 -11.56 -7.37 -18.63
C GLU A 38 -10.28 -7.46 -19.46
N GLY A 39 -9.28 -8.20 -18.96
CA GLY A 39 -8.01 -8.36 -19.66
C GLY A 39 -7.14 -7.10 -19.58
N SER A 40 -6.21 -6.97 -20.53
CA SER A 40 -5.19 -5.92 -20.50
C SER A 40 -5.75 -4.54 -20.88
N VAL A 41 -5.55 -3.58 -19.98
CA VAL A 41 -5.92 -2.16 -20.11
C VAL A 41 -4.65 -1.32 -20.24
N PRO A 42 -4.14 -1.09 -21.47
CA PRO A 42 -2.93 -0.29 -21.70
C PRO A 42 -3.19 1.22 -21.62
N ASP A 43 -4.45 1.64 -21.53
CA ASP A 43 -4.81 3.05 -21.44
C ASP A 43 -4.79 3.52 -19.97
N ALA A 44 -3.93 4.50 -19.68
CA ALA A 44 -3.71 4.99 -18.32
C ALA A 44 -4.94 5.67 -17.69
N ALA A 45 -5.82 6.30 -18.47
CA ALA A 45 -7.03 6.92 -17.92
C ALA A 45 -8.08 5.86 -17.57
N VAL A 46 -8.26 4.85 -18.42
CA VAL A 46 -9.16 3.71 -18.14
C VAL A 46 -8.64 2.94 -16.92
N TRP A 47 -7.33 2.67 -16.88
CA TRP A 47 -6.69 1.98 -15.76
C TRP A 47 -6.87 2.74 -14.42
N ALA A 48 -6.66 4.06 -14.44
CA ALA A 48 -6.89 4.92 -13.27
C ALA A 48 -8.35 4.91 -12.82
N ALA A 49 -9.31 4.95 -13.76
CA ALA A 49 -10.72 4.91 -13.48
C ALA A 49 -11.12 3.59 -12.81
N ILE A 50 -10.69 2.45 -13.36
CA ILE A 50 -10.97 1.12 -12.79
C ILE A 50 -10.47 1.02 -11.35
N ALA A 51 -9.20 1.38 -11.10
CA ALA A 51 -8.63 1.30 -9.76
C ALA A 51 -9.34 2.23 -8.77
N SER A 52 -9.71 3.44 -9.21
CA SER A 52 -10.35 4.44 -8.35
C SER A 52 -11.79 4.07 -8.00
N VAL A 53 -12.57 3.61 -8.99
CA VAL A 53 -13.94 3.14 -8.77
C VAL A 53 -13.95 1.92 -7.85
N GLU A 54 -13.02 0.98 -8.03
CA GLU A 54 -12.94 -0.18 -7.15
C GLU A 54 -12.57 0.23 -5.70
N ARG A 55 -11.69 1.22 -5.54
CA ARG A 55 -11.34 1.75 -4.20
C ARG A 55 -12.54 2.42 -3.54
N ILE A 56 -13.32 3.21 -4.28
CA ILE A 56 -14.56 3.82 -3.79
C ILE A 56 -15.54 2.72 -3.37
N ALA A 57 -15.79 1.74 -4.26
CA ALA A 57 -16.68 0.61 -4.00
C ALA A 57 -16.32 -0.16 -2.72
N CYS A 58 -15.04 -0.44 -2.51
CA CYS A 58 -14.57 -1.06 -1.27
C CYS A 58 -14.87 -0.19 -0.05
N HIS A 59 -14.61 1.12 -0.13
CA HIS A 59 -14.85 2.05 0.98
C HIS A 59 -16.33 2.18 1.35
N VAL A 60 -17.22 2.27 0.35
CA VAL A 60 -18.66 2.41 0.60
C VAL A 60 -19.35 1.06 0.85
N GLY A 61 -18.68 -0.05 0.57
CA GLY A 61 -19.21 -1.39 0.79
C GLY A 61 -20.27 -1.83 -0.23
N THR A 62 -20.26 -1.27 -1.44
CA THR A 62 -21.22 -1.60 -2.51
C THR A 62 -20.51 -1.82 -3.83
N THR A 63 -21.05 -2.76 -4.63
CA THR A 63 -20.67 -2.94 -6.03
C THR A 63 -21.80 -2.57 -6.98
N ASP A 64 -22.93 -2.10 -6.46
CA ASP A 64 -24.08 -1.70 -7.25
C ASP A 64 -23.74 -0.52 -8.17
N ALA A 65 -24.09 -0.65 -9.45
CA ALA A 65 -23.71 0.32 -10.47
C ALA A 65 -24.50 1.63 -10.35
N GLU A 66 -25.76 1.56 -9.91
CA GLU A 66 -26.59 2.74 -9.74
C GLU A 66 -26.10 3.56 -8.54
N GLU A 67 -25.83 2.91 -7.40
CA GLU A 67 -25.28 3.56 -6.22
C GLU A 67 -23.94 4.25 -6.50
N LEU A 68 -23.03 3.57 -7.20
CA LEU A 68 -21.72 4.14 -7.55
C LEU A 68 -21.84 5.29 -8.56
N THR A 69 -22.76 5.21 -9.52
CA THR A 69 -23.03 6.31 -10.45
C THR A 69 -23.57 7.54 -9.73
N VAL A 70 -24.46 7.36 -8.75
CA VAL A 70 -24.97 8.45 -7.91
C VAL A 70 -23.84 9.10 -7.11
N LEU A 71 -22.88 8.32 -6.61
CA LEU A 71 -21.70 8.82 -5.89
C LEU A 71 -20.67 9.53 -6.77
N LEU A 72 -20.57 9.19 -8.05
CA LEU A 72 -19.60 9.81 -8.98
C LEU A 72 -20.16 11.03 -9.72
N THR A 73 -21.46 11.26 -9.60
CA THR A 73 -22.14 12.44 -10.15
C THR A 73 -22.37 13.49 -9.05
N ASP A 74 -23.06 14.57 -9.36
CA ASP A 74 -23.27 15.70 -8.44
C ASP A 74 -24.04 15.31 -7.15
N GLY A 75 -24.57 14.07 -7.07
CA GLY A 75 -25.15 13.46 -5.87
C GLY A 75 -24.14 13.08 -4.77
N ALA A 76 -22.84 13.05 -5.07
CA ALA A 76 -21.79 12.72 -4.10
C ALA A 76 -21.86 13.56 -2.82
N ALA A 77 -22.06 14.87 -2.97
CA ALA A 77 -22.12 15.81 -1.84
C ALA A 77 -23.41 15.69 -1.02
N ALA A 78 -24.46 15.11 -1.60
CA ALA A 78 -25.73 14.92 -0.93
C ALA A 78 -25.79 13.60 -0.13
N ILE A 79 -24.98 12.61 -0.50
CA ILE A 79 -25.12 11.22 -0.01
C ILE A 79 -23.81 10.68 0.60
N GLY A 80 -22.66 11.22 0.21
CA GLY A 80 -21.34 10.79 0.69
C GLY A 80 -20.90 11.50 1.98
N ASN A 81 -20.08 10.80 2.78
CA ASN A 81 -19.36 11.43 3.90
C ASN A 81 -18.09 12.14 3.39
N ALA A 82 -17.40 12.88 4.28
CA ALA A 82 -16.19 13.64 3.91
C ALA A 82 -15.09 12.77 3.29
N GLU A 83 -14.96 11.52 3.74
CA GLU A 83 -13.97 10.58 3.22
C GLU A 83 -14.34 10.07 1.82
N THR A 84 -15.62 9.77 1.58
CA THR A 84 -16.12 9.40 0.25
C THR A 84 -15.89 10.53 -0.76
N LEU A 85 -16.20 11.77 -0.39
CA LEU A 85 -15.95 12.94 -1.24
C LEU A 85 -14.47 13.12 -1.56
N ARG A 86 -13.60 12.90 -0.58
CA ARG A 86 -12.15 12.94 -0.77
C ARG A 86 -11.70 11.87 -1.77
N LEU A 87 -12.19 10.64 -1.65
CA LEU A 87 -11.88 9.55 -2.58
C LEU A 87 -12.34 9.85 -4.01
N VAL A 88 -13.51 10.48 -4.18
CA VAL A 88 -13.98 10.94 -5.51
C VAL A 88 -13.06 12.03 -6.08
N GLY A 89 -12.59 12.96 -5.25
CA GLY A 89 -11.58 13.95 -5.66
C GLY A 89 -10.26 13.30 -6.10
N GLU A 90 -9.76 12.32 -5.34
CA GLU A 90 -8.55 11.57 -5.70
C GLU A 90 -8.73 10.75 -7.00
N ALA A 91 -9.93 10.20 -7.21
CA ALA A 91 -10.29 9.49 -8.43
C ALA A 91 -10.21 10.42 -9.64
N HIS A 92 -10.79 11.63 -9.51
CA HIS A 92 -10.72 12.66 -10.54
C HIS A 92 -9.27 13.02 -10.87
N ASP A 93 -8.45 13.34 -9.87
CA ASP A 93 -7.04 13.68 -10.04
C ASP A 93 -6.24 12.57 -10.74
N SER A 94 -6.55 11.31 -10.43
CA SER A 94 -5.90 10.14 -11.02
C SER A 94 -6.26 9.96 -12.48
N VAL A 95 -7.54 10.13 -12.84
CA VAL A 95 -7.99 10.07 -14.24
C VAL A 95 -7.45 11.26 -15.03
N VAL A 96 -7.38 12.46 -14.45
CA VAL A 96 -6.71 13.62 -15.07
C VAL A 96 -5.25 13.29 -15.43
N ARG A 97 -4.50 12.68 -14.51
CA ARG A 97 -3.13 12.22 -14.81
C ARG A 97 -3.13 11.16 -15.91
N GLY A 98 -4.02 10.19 -15.84
CA GLY A 98 -4.18 9.15 -16.87
C GLY A 98 -4.45 9.71 -18.27
N LEU A 99 -5.31 10.74 -18.38
CA LEU A 99 -5.57 11.46 -19.63
C LEU A 99 -4.29 12.15 -20.14
N GLY A 100 -3.50 12.73 -19.25
CA GLY A 100 -2.20 13.29 -19.58
C GLY A 100 -1.17 12.25 -20.05
N TYR A 101 -1.21 11.03 -19.52
CA TYR A 101 -0.40 9.90 -20.00
C TYR A 101 -0.85 9.45 -21.39
N ARG A 102 -2.16 9.25 -21.59
CA ARG A 102 -2.79 8.92 -22.88
C ARG A 102 -2.39 9.92 -23.97
N ALA A 103 -2.52 11.22 -23.69
CA ALA A 103 -2.17 12.27 -24.65
C ALA A 103 -0.69 12.28 -25.07
N ARG A 104 0.19 11.75 -24.22
CA ARG A 104 1.64 11.64 -24.46
C ARG A 104 2.08 10.26 -24.97
N GLY A 105 1.15 9.31 -25.12
CA GLY A 105 1.47 7.93 -25.49
C GLY A 105 2.34 7.21 -24.45
N MET A 106 2.22 7.58 -23.17
CA MET A 106 2.94 6.93 -22.08
C MET A 106 2.28 5.61 -21.68
N VAL A 107 3.11 4.64 -21.27
CA VAL A 107 2.65 3.34 -20.75
C VAL A 107 2.12 3.51 -19.32
N VAL A 108 1.18 2.66 -18.92
CA VAL A 108 0.68 2.59 -17.55
C VAL A 108 1.79 2.19 -16.58
N ASP A 109 1.90 2.94 -15.48
CA ASP A 109 2.78 2.66 -14.35
C ASP A 109 2.16 3.17 -13.05
N ALA A 110 2.80 2.88 -11.92
CA ALA A 110 2.33 3.30 -10.61
C ALA A 110 2.14 4.82 -10.45
N GLY A 111 2.87 5.64 -11.21
CA GLY A 111 2.83 7.11 -11.15
C GLY A 111 1.49 7.70 -11.57
N VAL A 112 0.65 6.93 -12.27
CA VAL A 112 -0.72 7.33 -12.63
C VAL A 112 -1.58 7.51 -11.37
N LEU A 113 -1.56 6.54 -10.44
CA LEU A 113 -2.31 6.62 -9.18
C LEU A 113 -1.51 7.25 -8.04
N ASN A 114 -0.19 7.06 -8.04
CA ASN A 114 0.68 7.45 -6.95
C ASN A 114 1.95 8.16 -7.45
N PRO A 115 1.85 9.44 -7.85
CA PRO A 115 2.99 10.19 -8.38
C PRO A 115 4.14 10.35 -7.37
N GLU A 116 3.86 10.25 -6.07
CA GLU A 116 4.86 10.33 -5.00
C GLU A 116 5.58 8.98 -4.76
N GLY A 117 5.02 7.86 -5.24
CA GLY A 117 5.58 6.52 -5.11
C GLY A 117 6.67 6.20 -6.14
N GLY A 118 6.81 7.03 -7.17
CA GLY A 118 7.74 6.80 -8.29
C GLY A 118 7.09 6.03 -9.44
N VAL A 119 7.93 5.67 -10.42
CA VAL A 119 7.50 5.04 -11.67
C VAL A 119 8.02 3.60 -11.69
N TYR A 120 7.10 2.64 -11.64
CA TYR A 120 7.39 1.20 -11.70
C TYR A 120 6.22 0.47 -12.38
N PRO A 121 6.48 -0.67 -13.03
CA PRO A 121 5.44 -1.41 -13.73
C PRO A 121 4.39 -1.93 -12.75
N VAL A 122 3.15 -2.05 -13.25
CA VAL A 122 1.99 -2.55 -12.52
C VAL A 122 1.22 -3.49 -13.42
N THR A 123 0.35 -4.34 -12.86
CA THR A 123 -0.57 -5.13 -13.70
C THR A 123 -1.50 -4.19 -14.48
N THR A 124 -1.64 -4.47 -15.78
CA THR A 124 -2.67 -3.83 -16.63
C THR A 124 -3.90 -4.71 -16.78
N ASP A 125 -3.91 -5.93 -16.24
CA ASP A 125 -5.11 -6.76 -16.27
C ASP A 125 -6.18 -6.19 -15.32
N ALA A 126 -7.35 -5.85 -15.87
CA ALA A 126 -8.43 -5.20 -15.12
C ALA A 126 -8.97 -6.05 -13.96
N ARG A 127 -9.03 -7.39 -14.12
CA ARG A 127 -9.49 -8.29 -13.05
C ARG A 127 -8.46 -8.35 -11.93
N LEU A 128 -7.18 -8.50 -12.27
CA LEU A 128 -6.09 -8.51 -11.29
C LEU A 128 -5.93 -7.15 -10.60
N LEU A 129 -6.13 -6.05 -11.31
CA LEU A 129 -6.12 -4.70 -10.74
C LEU A 129 -7.22 -4.52 -9.68
N ARG A 130 -8.47 -4.91 -9.98
CA ARG A 130 -9.56 -4.84 -9.01
C ARG A 130 -9.31 -5.74 -7.80
N ALA A 131 -8.75 -6.94 -8.02
CA ALA A 131 -8.34 -7.83 -6.94
C ALA A 131 -7.25 -7.21 -6.05
N ALA A 132 -6.23 -6.59 -6.66
CA ALA A 132 -5.16 -5.89 -5.94
C ALA A 132 -5.70 -4.73 -5.09
N VAL A 133 -6.62 -3.92 -5.63
CA VAL A 133 -7.26 -2.82 -4.88
C VAL A 133 -8.09 -3.35 -3.71
N ARG A 134 -8.87 -4.43 -3.91
CA ARG A 134 -9.63 -5.08 -2.84
C ARG A 134 -8.71 -5.62 -1.74
N ALA A 135 -7.61 -6.28 -2.11
CA ALA A 135 -6.63 -6.78 -1.16
C ALA A 135 -6.00 -5.64 -0.33
N ALA A 136 -5.55 -4.56 -0.99
CA ALA A 136 -5.05 -3.37 -0.32
C ALA A 136 -6.05 -2.81 0.69
N HIS A 137 -7.32 -2.67 0.28
CA HIS A 137 -8.38 -2.18 1.15
C HIS A 137 -8.59 -3.11 2.35
N ARG A 138 -8.72 -4.43 2.14
CA ARG A 138 -8.89 -5.43 3.21
C ARG A 138 -7.75 -5.36 4.22
N THR A 139 -6.51 -5.34 3.77
CA THR A 139 -5.35 -5.28 4.67
C THR A 139 -5.34 -3.97 5.47
N CYS A 140 -5.61 -2.83 4.83
CA CYS A 140 -5.68 -1.54 5.53
C CYS A 140 -6.82 -1.47 6.55
N ALA A 141 -7.98 -2.05 6.25
CA ALA A 141 -9.14 -2.09 7.16
C ALA A 141 -8.86 -2.95 8.40
N HIS A 142 -8.12 -4.05 8.25
CA HIS A 142 -7.81 -4.97 9.35
C HIS A 142 -6.61 -4.58 10.21
N VAL A 143 -5.76 -3.66 9.75
CA VAL A 143 -4.53 -3.29 10.44
C VAL A 143 -4.55 -1.78 10.74
N PRO A 144 -4.99 -1.37 11.96
CA PRO A 144 -5.13 0.05 12.35
C PRO A 144 -3.84 0.87 12.20
N TYR A 145 -2.68 0.21 12.22
CA TYR A 145 -1.38 0.82 12.02
C TYR A 145 -1.21 1.56 10.70
N TYR A 146 -1.82 1.07 9.61
CA TYR A 146 -1.72 1.75 8.32
C TYR A 146 -2.34 3.15 8.38
N GLY A 147 -3.57 3.23 8.88
CA GLY A 147 -4.27 4.50 9.04
C GLY A 147 -3.56 5.42 10.04
N ALA A 148 -3.10 4.89 11.17
CA ALA A 148 -2.42 5.69 12.18
C ALA A 148 -1.08 6.27 11.70
N ARG A 149 -0.30 5.51 10.93
CA ARG A 149 1.06 5.90 10.52
C ARG A 149 1.11 6.70 9.22
N TYR A 150 0.32 6.27 8.24
CA TYR A 150 0.41 6.79 6.87
C TYR A 150 -0.79 7.65 6.50
N ALA A 151 -1.79 7.77 7.39
CA ALA A 151 -3.00 8.52 7.15
C ALA A 151 -3.60 8.15 5.78
N ASP A 152 -4.07 9.16 5.04
CA ASP A 152 -4.71 9.03 3.74
C ASP A 152 -3.81 8.45 2.65
N SER A 153 -2.48 8.56 2.82
CA SER A 153 -1.53 8.00 1.86
C SER A 153 -1.54 6.47 1.87
N ALA A 154 -1.92 5.82 2.96
CA ALA A 154 -1.96 4.36 3.08
C ALA A 154 -2.71 3.69 1.91
N GLY A 155 -3.88 4.23 1.53
CA GLY A 155 -4.70 3.67 0.46
C GLY A 155 -4.08 3.81 -0.93
N ARG A 156 -3.42 4.95 -1.21
CA ARG A 156 -2.76 5.22 -2.50
C ARG A 156 -1.53 4.34 -2.70
N TYR A 157 -0.65 4.28 -1.70
CA TYR A 157 0.55 3.43 -1.74
C TYR A 157 0.19 1.95 -1.80
N SER A 158 -0.79 1.51 -1.00
CA SER A 158 -1.18 0.10 -0.98
C SER A 158 -1.79 -0.33 -2.30
N GLY A 159 -2.60 0.49 -2.98
CA GLY A 159 -3.19 0.14 -4.27
C GLY A 159 -2.14 -0.08 -5.38
N THR A 160 -1.16 0.81 -5.52
CA THR A 160 -0.11 0.67 -6.54
C THR A 160 0.89 -0.44 -6.21
N ASP A 161 1.24 -0.61 -4.94
CA ASP A 161 2.11 -1.69 -4.49
C ASP A 161 1.44 -3.05 -4.69
N SER A 162 0.15 -3.19 -4.38
CA SER A 162 -0.61 -4.41 -4.67
C SER A 162 -0.70 -4.70 -6.17
N ALA A 163 -0.88 -3.68 -7.01
CA ALA A 163 -0.93 -3.85 -8.46
C ALA A 163 0.43 -4.28 -9.04
N TRP A 164 1.54 -3.82 -8.45
CA TRP A 164 2.88 -4.31 -8.77
C TRP A 164 3.10 -5.75 -8.26
N LEU A 165 2.71 -6.06 -7.02
CA LEU A 165 2.81 -7.42 -6.46
C LEU A 165 2.01 -8.44 -7.28
N ALA A 166 0.83 -8.06 -7.76
CA ALA A 166 0.01 -8.92 -8.63
C ALA A 166 0.73 -9.30 -9.94
N GLN A 167 1.55 -8.40 -10.50
CA GLN A 167 2.35 -8.69 -11.69
C GLN A 167 3.44 -9.75 -11.41
N LEU A 168 3.89 -9.89 -10.16
CA LEU A 168 4.89 -10.88 -9.79
C LEU A 168 4.33 -12.31 -9.78
N ALA A 169 3.00 -12.49 -9.81
CA ALA A 169 2.37 -13.80 -9.84
C ALA A 169 2.90 -14.67 -11.01
N ASP A 170 3.05 -14.05 -12.19
CA ASP A 170 3.53 -14.72 -13.42
C ASP A 170 5.06 -14.89 -13.48
N GLN A 171 5.80 -14.32 -12.53
CA GLN A 171 7.25 -14.43 -12.51
C GLN A 171 7.70 -15.76 -11.86
N PRO A 172 8.88 -16.29 -12.25
CA PRO A 172 9.47 -17.44 -11.57
C PRO A 172 9.64 -17.17 -10.07
N LEU A 173 9.37 -18.17 -9.24
CA LEU A 173 9.42 -18.06 -7.76
C LEU A 173 10.67 -17.32 -7.25
N THR A 174 11.84 -17.64 -7.78
CA THR A 174 13.11 -17.03 -7.34
C THR A 174 13.17 -15.53 -7.60
N GLU A 175 12.52 -15.05 -8.66
CA GLU A 175 12.47 -13.64 -9.00
C GLU A 175 11.42 -12.90 -8.15
N SER A 176 10.22 -13.46 -8.03
CA SER A 176 9.17 -12.94 -7.15
C SER A 176 9.66 -12.83 -5.71
N GLN A 177 10.32 -13.87 -5.20
CA GLN A 177 10.90 -13.87 -3.85
C GLN A 177 11.92 -12.74 -3.69
N ARG A 178 12.81 -12.53 -4.66
CA ARG A 178 13.84 -11.48 -4.59
C ARG A 178 13.22 -10.09 -4.53
N GLN A 179 12.22 -9.83 -5.36
CA GLN A 179 11.54 -8.54 -5.43
C GLN A 179 10.72 -8.26 -4.16
N VAL A 180 9.98 -9.27 -3.68
CA VAL A 180 9.25 -9.16 -2.41
C VAL A 180 10.20 -9.00 -1.23
N ASP A 181 11.30 -9.74 -1.16
CA ASP A 181 12.31 -9.60 -0.10
C ASP A 181 12.92 -8.18 -0.08
N TRP A 182 13.18 -7.61 -1.26
CA TRP A 182 13.64 -6.23 -1.39
C TRP A 182 12.61 -5.23 -0.86
N LEU A 183 11.34 -5.32 -1.32
CA LEU A 183 10.30 -4.40 -0.86
C LEU A 183 10.05 -4.55 0.64
N THR A 184 9.99 -5.79 1.14
CA THR A 184 9.80 -6.11 2.56
C THR A 184 10.90 -5.46 3.41
N ARG A 185 12.17 -5.60 3.01
CA ARG A 185 13.29 -4.95 3.72
C ARG A 185 13.18 -3.43 3.68
N LEU A 186 12.82 -2.87 2.53
CA LEU A 186 12.66 -1.43 2.33
C LEU A 186 11.57 -0.86 3.25
N LEU A 187 10.41 -1.52 3.33
CA LEU A 187 9.28 -1.13 4.16
C LEU A 187 9.56 -1.36 5.66
N ALA A 188 10.21 -2.47 6.01
CA ALA A 188 10.61 -2.76 7.39
C ALA A 188 11.60 -1.70 7.91
N ALA A 189 12.57 -1.27 7.09
CA ALA A 189 13.46 -0.16 7.44
C ALA A 189 12.71 1.17 7.67
N ARG A 190 11.51 1.32 7.09
CA ARG A 190 10.58 2.44 7.31
C ARG A 190 9.54 2.16 8.38
N GLY A 191 9.68 1.09 9.15
CA GLY A 191 8.84 0.75 10.29
C GLY A 191 7.63 -0.12 9.95
N MET A 192 7.55 -0.77 8.80
CA MET A 192 6.51 -1.77 8.49
C MET A 192 7.08 -3.18 8.59
N PRO A 193 6.90 -3.89 9.71
CA PRO A 193 7.52 -5.19 9.90
C PRO A 193 7.14 -6.18 8.80
N SER A 194 7.99 -7.15 8.49
CA SER A 194 7.74 -8.13 7.42
C SER A 194 6.41 -8.88 7.55
N TRP A 195 5.95 -9.07 8.79
CA TRP A 195 4.63 -9.62 9.10
C TRP A 195 3.47 -8.88 8.42
N LEU A 196 3.58 -7.57 8.22
CA LEU A 196 2.57 -6.81 7.49
C LEU A 196 2.54 -7.16 6.00
N MET A 197 3.71 -7.39 5.39
CA MET A 197 3.79 -7.88 4.01
C MET A 197 3.26 -9.31 3.91
N GLU A 198 3.57 -10.18 4.88
CA GLU A 198 3.03 -11.55 4.97
C GLU A 198 1.50 -11.53 4.96
N ARG A 199 0.88 -10.71 5.82
CA ARG A 199 -0.59 -10.56 5.87
C ARG A 199 -1.15 -10.02 4.56
N HIS A 200 -0.51 -8.99 4.00
CA HIS A 200 -0.96 -8.39 2.75
C HIS A 200 -0.91 -9.38 1.58
N LEU A 201 0.16 -10.17 1.48
CA LEU A 201 0.26 -11.22 0.46
C LEU A 201 -0.82 -12.31 0.66
N GLY A 202 -1.21 -12.60 1.89
CA GLY A 202 -2.38 -13.45 2.16
C GLY A 202 -3.66 -12.88 1.55
N ASP A 203 -4.00 -11.63 1.88
CA ASP A 203 -5.18 -10.95 1.33
C ASP A 203 -5.13 -10.83 -0.20
N LEU A 204 -3.93 -10.65 -0.78
CA LEU A 204 -3.71 -10.54 -2.22
C LEU A 204 -3.89 -11.89 -2.93
N VAL A 205 -3.30 -12.96 -2.40
CA VAL A 205 -3.47 -14.32 -2.95
C VAL A 205 -4.97 -14.66 -3.03
N ASP A 206 -5.69 -14.48 -1.92
CA ASP A 206 -7.12 -14.78 -1.85
C ASP A 206 -7.91 -13.94 -2.86
N ALA A 207 -7.59 -12.64 -3.00
CA ALA A 207 -8.26 -11.75 -3.95
C ALA A 207 -8.01 -12.15 -5.41
N LEU A 208 -6.77 -12.52 -5.76
CA LEU A 208 -6.41 -12.91 -7.12
C LEU A 208 -7.08 -14.25 -7.49
N GLU A 209 -7.06 -15.22 -6.56
CA GLU A 209 -7.68 -16.52 -6.79
C GLU A 209 -9.22 -16.44 -6.89
N GLU A 210 -9.85 -15.58 -6.09
CA GLU A 210 -11.28 -15.30 -6.18
C GLU A 210 -11.65 -14.65 -7.53
N ALA A 211 -10.82 -13.73 -8.02
CA ALA A 211 -11.11 -12.96 -9.23
C ALA A 211 -10.79 -13.70 -10.55
N ALA A 212 -9.73 -14.53 -10.57
CA ALA A 212 -9.20 -15.11 -11.80
C ALA A 212 -8.90 -16.63 -11.69
N GLY A 213 -9.30 -17.27 -10.59
CA GLY A 213 -9.19 -18.72 -10.37
C GLY A 213 -7.95 -19.13 -9.58
N SER A 214 -7.97 -20.36 -9.05
CA SER A 214 -6.99 -20.91 -8.08
C SER A 214 -5.50 -20.90 -8.48
N GLN A 215 -5.14 -20.51 -9.71
CA GLN A 215 -3.75 -20.41 -10.16
C GLN A 215 -3.31 -18.97 -10.44
N ALA A 216 -4.23 -18.00 -10.31
CA ALA A 216 -3.97 -16.60 -10.65
C ALA A 216 -2.92 -15.93 -9.74
N ALA A 217 -2.74 -16.43 -8.51
CA ALA A 217 -1.71 -15.94 -7.61
C ALA A 217 -0.30 -16.45 -7.94
N GLY A 218 -0.18 -17.45 -8.83
CA GLY A 218 1.09 -17.99 -9.32
C GLY A 218 2.09 -18.31 -8.21
N SER A 219 3.24 -17.62 -8.21
CA SER A 219 4.31 -17.83 -7.23
C SER A 219 4.10 -17.17 -5.86
N LEU A 220 3.12 -16.26 -5.71
CA LEU A 220 2.93 -15.47 -4.49
C LEU A 220 2.62 -16.28 -3.21
N PRO A 221 1.83 -17.37 -3.25
CA PRO A 221 1.57 -18.18 -2.04
C PRO A 221 2.87 -18.72 -1.43
N GLN A 222 3.81 -19.18 -2.25
CA GLN A 222 5.10 -19.69 -1.80
C GLN A 222 5.98 -18.58 -1.23
N VAL A 223 5.93 -17.38 -1.80
CA VAL A 223 6.65 -16.21 -1.29
C VAL A 223 6.12 -15.79 0.09
N ARG A 224 4.80 -15.75 0.26
CA ARG A 224 4.14 -15.51 1.55
C ARG A 224 4.59 -16.54 2.59
N ASP A 225 4.54 -17.83 2.23
CA ASP A 225 4.90 -18.91 3.14
C ASP A 225 6.37 -18.85 3.57
N GLU A 226 7.27 -18.42 2.67
CA GLU A 226 8.67 -18.22 3.00
C GLU A 226 8.88 -17.04 3.96
N LEU A 227 8.16 -15.93 3.82
CA LEU A 227 8.18 -14.83 4.80
C LEU A 227 7.69 -15.30 6.17
N ALA A 228 6.54 -15.99 6.20
CA ALA A 228 5.98 -16.55 7.42
C ALA A 228 6.97 -17.50 8.10
N ARG A 229 7.57 -18.42 7.35
CA ARG A 229 8.57 -19.39 7.85
C ARG A 229 9.77 -18.69 8.47
N ARG A 230 10.32 -17.65 7.83
CA ARG A 230 11.46 -16.88 8.36
C ARG A 230 11.11 -16.17 9.66
N ARG A 231 9.93 -15.53 9.73
CA ARG A 231 9.44 -14.88 10.95
C ARG A 231 9.23 -15.91 12.06
N GLN A 232 8.50 -16.99 11.79
CA GLN A 232 8.15 -18.03 12.77
C GLN A 232 9.37 -18.75 13.32
N ALA A 233 10.47 -18.84 12.56
CA ALA A 233 11.75 -19.37 13.07
C ALA A 233 12.34 -18.54 14.22
N VAL A 234 11.93 -17.27 14.37
CA VAL A 234 12.40 -16.34 15.41
C VAL A 234 11.28 -16.03 16.41
N VAL A 235 10.11 -15.65 15.90
CA VAL A 235 8.91 -15.26 16.66
C VAL A 235 7.70 -16.00 16.08
N PRO A 236 7.33 -17.15 16.67
CA PRO A 236 6.10 -17.86 16.34
C PRO A 236 4.84 -17.02 16.64
N ASP A 237 3.70 -17.40 16.07
CA ASP A 237 2.43 -16.67 16.23
C ASP A 237 2.00 -16.53 17.70
N VAL A 238 2.21 -17.56 18.50
CA VAL A 238 1.95 -17.51 19.96
C VAL A 238 2.72 -16.38 20.67
N ILE A 239 3.89 -15.98 20.16
CA ILE A 239 4.66 -14.87 20.74
C ILE A 239 4.13 -13.52 20.25
N LEU A 240 3.58 -13.42 19.03
CA LEU A 240 2.88 -12.21 18.58
C LEU A 240 1.65 -11.95 19.46
N ASP A 241 0.83 -12.98 19.68
CA ASP A 241 -0.37 -12.91 20.50
C ASP A 241 -0.03 -12.62 21.96
N GLU A 242 1.02 -13.27 22.48
CA GLU A 242 1.49 -13.03 23.83
C GLU A 242 2.00 -11.60 24.02
N ALA A 243 2.73 -11.05 23.04
CA ALA A 243 3.23 -9.68 23.12
C ALA A 243 2.08 -8.66 23.17
N GLU A 244 1.01 -8.88 22.40
CA GLU A 244 -0.19 -8.03 22.47
C GLU A 244 -0.87 -8.16 23.84
N ARG A 245 -1.03 -9.38 24.35
CA ARG A 245 -1.66 -9.64 25.65
C ARG A 245 -0.86 -9.02 26.80
N VAL A 246 0.46 -9.17 26.80
CA VAL A 246 1.36 -8.59 27.82
C VAL A 246 1.29 -7.07 27.77
N LEU A 247 1.35 -6.48 26.57
CA LEU A 247 1.23 -5.02 26.43
C LEU A 247 -0.10 -4.51 26.99
N ALA A 248 -1.22 -5.16 26.64
CA ALA A 248 -2.53 -4.78 27.16
C ALA A 248 -2.60 -4.87 28.69
N GLN A 249 -1.99 -5.90 29.30
CA GLN A 249 -1.91 -6.06 30.75
C GLN A 249 -1.07 -4.96 31.42
N GLU A 250 0.06 -4.59 30.83
CA GLU A 250 0.93 -3.54 31.36
C GLU A 250 0.33 -2.13 31.19
N LEU A 251 -0.47 -1.92 30.15
CA LEU A 251 -1.19 -0.66 29.92
C LEU A 251 -2.38 -0.47 30.88
N GLY A 252 -3.08 -1.56 31.23
CA GLY A 252 -4.32 -1.46 32.01
C GLY A 252 -5.36 -0.64 31.26
N GLU A 253 -5.80 0.47 31.85
CA GLU A 253 -6.79 1.39 31.24
C GLU A 253 -6.17 2.40 30.26
N GLU A 254 -4.83 2.49 30.20
CA GLU A 254 -4.16 3.41 29.28
C GLU A 254 -4.29 2.94 27.83
N PRO A 255 -4.63 3.82 26.87
CA PRO A 255 -4.72 3.42 25.48
C PRO A 255 -3.33 3.12 24.88
N ALA A 256 -3.24 2.05 24.09
CA ALA A 256 -2.10 1.83 23.21
C ALA A 256 -2.03 2.92 22.12
N PRO A 257 -0.84 3.28 21.61
CA PRO A 257 -0.72 4.27 20.52
C PRO A 257 -1.42 3.81 19.23
N VAL A 258 -1.59 2.50 19.05
CA VAL A 258 -2.35 1.89 17.97
C VAL A 258 -2.75 0.47 18.38
N GLY A 259 -3.87 -0.04 17.86
CA GLY A 259 -4.25 -1.44 18.05
C GLY A 259 -3.22 -2.41 17.43
N GLY A 260 -2.93 -3.51 18.11
CA GLY A 260 -1.93 -4.49 17.65
C GLY A 260 -0.48 -4.07 17.88
N ALA A 261 -0.22 -3.07 18.72
CA ALA A 261 1.13 -2.55 18.96
C ALA A 261 2.10 -3.60 19.50
N GLY A 262 1.65 -4.53 20.34
CA GLY A 262 2.48 -5.62 20.87
C GLY A 262 2.86 -6.61 19.77
N ALA A 263 1.91 -7.01 18.94
CA ALA A 263 2.17 -7.86 17.78
C ALA A 263 3.13 -7.19 16.77
N LEU A 264 2.95 -5.89 16.49
CA LEU A 264 3.86 -5.12 15.63
C LEU A 264 5.28 -5.08 16.18
N LEU A 265 5.44 -4.85 17.49
CA LEU A 265 6.76 -4.89 18.14
C LEU A 265 7.40 -6.27 18.00
N ALA A 266 6.64 -7.33 18.28
CA ALA A 266 7.17 -8.68 18.20
C ALA A 266 7.56 -9.07 16.76
N ALA A 267 6.78 -8.66 15.76
CA ALA A 267 7.14 -8.81 14.36
C ALA A 267 8.43 -8.05 13.99
N ALA A 268 8.61 -6.82 14.49
CA ALA A 268 9.84 -6.07 14.24
C ALA A 268 11.08 -6.70 14.91
N VAL A 269 10.91 -7.36 16.06
CA VAL A 269 11.98 -8.17 16.67
C VAL A 269 12.31 -9.38 15.79
N ALA A 270 11.30 -10.01 15.18
CA ALA A 270 11.51 -11.10 14.22
C ALA A 270 12.34 -10.65 13.00
N ASP A 271 12.11 -9.44 12.50
CA ASP A 271 12.91 -8.86 11.40
C ASP A 271 14.38 -8.68 11.80
N VAL A 272 14.66 -8.32 13.05
CA VAL A 272 16.04 -8.23 13.57
C VAL A 272 16.65 -9.62 13.73
N GLY A 273 15.93 -10.54 14.37
CA GLY A 273 16.45 -11.89 14.64
C GLY A 273 16.64 -12.75 13.39
N SER A 274 15.88 -12.50 12.33
CA SER A 274 16.04 -13.16 11.03
C SER A 274 17.16 -12.56 10.18
N GLY A 275 17.74 -11.43 10.60
CA GLY A 275 18.74 -10.68 9.83
C GLY A 275 18.16 -9.87 8.67
N LEU A 276 16.83 -9.72 8.58
CA LEU A 276 16.21 -8.80 7.63
C LEU A 276 16.61 -7.35 7.93
N LEU A 277 16.67 -6.98 9.20
CA LEU A 277 17.14 -5.68 9.67
C LEU A 277 18.22 -5.85 10.74
N THR A 278 18.97 -4.78 10.98
CA THR A 278 19.92 -4.70 12.10
C THR A 278 19.28 -4.13 13.37
N HIS A 279 18.14 -3.43 13.25
CA HIS A 279 17.37 -2.87 14.35
C HIS A 279 15.92 -2.57 13.95
N ASP A 280 15.03 -2.47 14.93
CA ASP A 280 13.59 -2.17 14.82
C ASP A 280 13.21 -0.70 15.11
N ARG A 281 14.21 0.20 15.16
CA ARG A 281 14.05 1.59 15.63
C ARG A 281 12.96 2.37 14.90
N ALA A 282 12.79 2.19 13.60
CA ALA A 282 11.84 2.97 12.81
C ALA A 282 10.37 2.75 13.24
N LEU A 283 10.02 1.53 13.64
CA LEU A 283 8.72 1.25 14.26
C LEU A 283 8.72 1.75 15.70
N PHE A 284 9.72 1.35 16.48
CA PHE A 284 9.74 1.61 17.92
C PHE A 284 9.71 3.11 18.25
N THR A 285 10.48 3.94 17.55
CA THR A 285 10.48 5.40 17.70
C THR A 285 9.13 6.00 17.32
N TRP A 286 8.44 5.46 16.33
CA TRP A 286 7.12 5.96 15.95
C TRP A 286 6.05 5.63 17.00
N LEU A 287 6.09 4.41 17.56
CA LEU A 287 5.17 3.96 18.62
C LEU A 287 5.39 4.73 19.92
N THR A 288 6.62 5.14 20.23
CA THR A 288 7.00 5.80 21.49
C THR A 288 7.15 7.31 21.41
N ASP A 289 6.66 7.91 20.32
CA ASP A 289 6.64 9.35 20.12
C ASP A 289 5.74 10.02 21.18
N PRO A 290 6.24 11.04 21.91
CA PRO A 290 5.47 11.74 22.95
C PRO A 290 4.15 12.35 22.47
N ALA A 291 4.01 12.66 21.17
CA ALA A 291 2.76 13.17 20.61
C ALA A 291 1.65 12.12 20.53
N ARG A 292 1.99 10.83 20.62
CA ARG A 292 1.06 9.68 20.51
C ARG A 292 1.05 8.79 21.73
N CYS A 293 2.15 8.77 22.49
CA CYS A 293 2.39 7.80 23.54
C CYS A 293 2.80 8.50 24.84
N GLY A 294 1.96 8.39 25.86
CA GLY A 294 2.27 8.85 27.21
C GLY A 294 3.43 8.08 27.85
N ALA A 295 4.00 8.63 28.93
CA ALA A 295 5.11 8.01 29.64
C ALA A 295 4.80 6.60 30.21
N PRO A 296 3.59 6.31 30.76
CA PRO A 296 3.22 4.95 31.15
C PRO A 296 3.22 3.98 29.97
N ALA A 297 2.52 4.32 28.88
CA ALA A 297 2.45 3.50 27.68
C ALA A 297 3.83 3.25 27.05
N ARG A 298 4.72 4.24 27.07
CA ARG A 298 6.09 4.08 26.59
C ARG A 298 6.86 3.04 27.39
N ARG A 299 6.75 3.04 28.72
CA ARG A 299 7.40 2.03 29.58
C ARG A 299 6.85 0.63 29.30
N ALA A 300 5.56 0.51 29.06
CA ALA A 300 4.94 -0.77 28.70
C ALA A 300 5.46 -1.29 27.35
N LEU A 301 5.57 -0.42 26.34
CA LEU A 301 6.16 -0.76 25.04
C LEU A 301 7.64 -1.16 25.17
N GLU A 302 8.42 -0.45 26.00
CA GLU A 302 9.83 -0.77 26.29
C GLU A 302 9.98 -2.15 26.96
N SER A 303 9.15 -2.42 27.97
CA SER A 303 9.12 -3.69 28.71
C SER A 303 8.71 -4.85 27.82
N THR A 304 7.59 -4.71 27.08
CA THR A 304 7.10 -5.69 26.12
C THR A 304 8.17 -6.02 25.07
N ARG A 305 8.76 -5.00 24.44
CA ARG A 305 9.85 -5.17 23.47
C ARG A 305 11.03 -5.94 24.08
N ALA A 306 11.47 -5.57 25.27
CA ALA A 306 12.57 -6.25 25.96
C ALA A 306 12.24 -7.72 26.31
N SER A 307 10.98 -8.01 26.65
CA SER A 307 10.51 -9.38 26.88
C SER A 307 10.60 -10.21 25.61
N VAL A 308 10.14 -9.68 24.46
CA VAL A 308 10.21 -10.40 23.18
C VAL A 308 11.66 -10.69 22.78
N TYR A 309 12.57 -9.73 22.88
CA TYR A 309 14.01 -9.97 22.61
C TYR A 309 14.56 -11.12 23.45
N ARG A 310 14.19 -11.19 24.74
CA ARG A 310 14.64 -12.23 25.67
C ARG A 310 14.09 -13.60 25.30
N VAL A 311 12.79 -13.68 25.03
CA VAL A 311 12.11 -14.95 24.67
C VAL A 311 12.60 -15.48 23.33
N ALA A 312 12.73 -14.59 22.34
CA ALA A 312 13.21 -14.92 20.99
C ALA A 312 14.73 -15.13 20.92
N ARG A 313 15.47 -14.86 22.02
CA ARG A 313 16.95 -14.96 22.09
C ARG A 313 17.65 -14.16 20.98
N VAL A 314 17.10 -13.00 20.65
CA VAL A 314 17.67 -12.12 19.63
C VAL A 314 18.68 -11.20 20.31
N ASP A 315 19.95 -11.35 19.96
CA ASP A 315 21.01 -10.45 20.42
C ASP A 315 20.87 -9.09 19.73
N VAL A 316 20.67 -8.03 20.50
CA VAL A 316 20.73 -6.67 19.98
C VAL A 316 22.19 -6.23 19.98
N PRO A 317 22.79 -5.87 18.84
CA PRO A 317 24.11 -5.25 18.84
C PRO A 317 24.02 -3.92 19.59
N THR A 318 24.46 -3.89 20.85
CA THR A 318 24.64 -2.63 21.58
C THR A 318 25.59 -1.74 20.80
N LEU A 319 25.21 -0.47 20.58
CA LEU A 319 25.98 0.53 19.81
C LEU A 319 27.46 0.67 20.23
N GLN A 320 27.83 0.22 21.43
CA GLN A 320 29.23 0.15 21.86
C GLN A 320 30.08 -0.82 21.03
N GLN A 321 29.51 -1.90 20.50
CA GLN A 321 30.26 -2.87 19.69
C GLN A 321 30.55 -2.36 18.27
N ALA A 322 29.67 -1.54 17.69
CA ALA A 322 29.87 -0.95 16.36
C ALA A 322 30.98 0.12 16.32
N ARG A 323 31.31 0.75 17.46
CA ARG A 323 32.42 1.71 17.56
C ARG A 323 33.77 1.05 17.89
N GLY A 324 33.81 -0.25 18.19
CA GLY A 324 35.02 -0.97 18.62
C GLY A 324 35.86 -1.56 17.48
N ARG A 325 35.35 -1.64 16.24
CA ARG A 325 36.11 -2.12 15.09
C ARG A 325 36.67 -0.95 14.28
N ARG A 326 37.78 -0.37 14.74
CA ARG A 326 38.72 0.27 13.82
C ARG A 326 39.40 -0.83 13.01
N PRO A 327 39.50 -0.74 11.67
CA PRO A 327 40.35 -1.65 10.92
C PRO A 327 41.79 -1.46 11.40
N ALA A 328 42.45 -2.55 11.77
CA ALA A 328 43.89 -2.55 11.95
C ALA A 328 44.50 -2.21 10.60
N SER A 329 45.16 -1.05 10.54
CA SER A 329 46.03 -0.67 9.44
C SER A 329 47.15 -1.68 9.33
N SER A 330 47.21 -2.41 8.22
CA SER A 330 48.35 -3.18 7.72
C SER A 330 48.37 -3.04 6.21
#